data_AF-A0A6N9SUX1-F1
#
_entry.id   AF-A0A6N9SUX1-F1
#
_cell.length_a   1.000
_cell.length_b   1.000
_cell.length_c   1.000
_cell.angle_alpha   90.00
_cell.angle_beta   90.00
_cell.angle_gamma   90.00
#
_symmetry.space_group_name_H-M   'P 1'
#
loop_
_entity.id
_entity.type
_entity.pdbx_description
1 polymer ?
#
loop_
_entity_poly.entity_id
_entity_poly.type
_entity_poly.pdbx_seq_one_letter_code
_entity_poly.pdbx_strand_id
1 'polypeptide(L)'
;MPFLAGSPSPCHPFYLFWLDNVTDEGLVQLYAACTGVIAASHAEGFGLPLLEALGYGKPVLARDIPVFHTLECEGLTYFPQFADASTLAQSISNWLESVREPITLPELPTWRSTAQAIIEAVS
;
A
#
# COMPACT_ATOMS: atom_id res chain seq x y z
N MET A 1 -21.59 -17.20 3.24
CA MET A 1 -21.50 -18.67 3.46
C MET A 1 -20.09 -19.12 3.07
N PRO A 2 -19.43 -20.00 3.85
CA PRO A 2 -18.34 -19.55 4.71
C PRO A 2 -16.91 -19.92 4.26
N PHE A 3 -16.03 -19.12 4.85
CA PHE A 3 -14.58 -19.04 4.81
C PHE A 3 -13.85 -20.30 5.29
N LEU A 4 -12.78 -20.70 4.61
CA LEU A 4 -11.75 -21.60 5.15
C LEU A 4 -10.48 -20.78 5.45
N ALA A 5 -10.44 -20.10 6.60
CA ALA A 5 -9.17 -19.90 7.28
C ALA A 5 -8.83 -21.18 8.03
N GLY A 6 -7.57 -21.59 7.98
CA GLY A 6 -7.06 -22.72 8.74
C GLY A 6 -7.42 -22.62 10.22
N SER A 7 -7.68 -23.78 10.83
CA SER A 7 -8.03 -23.90 12.25
C SER A 7 -7.00 -23.16 13.13
N PRO A 8 -7.43 -22.23 14.00
CA PRO A 8 -6.51 -21.53 14.88
C PRO A 8 -5.87 -22.50 15.88
N SER A 9 -4.55 -22.45 15.99
CA SER A 9 -3.82 -23.05 17.11
C SER A 9 -3.96 -22.14 18.35
N PRO A 10 -4.10 -22.69 19.56
CA PRO A 10 -4.57 -21.96 20.75
C PRO A 10 -3.66 -20.83 21.27
N CYS A 11 -2.46 -20.63 20.70
CA CYS A 11 -1.46 -19.72 21.24
C CYS A 11 -1.24 -18.43 20.45
N HIS A 12 -1.84 -18.23 19.27
CA HIS A 12 -1.78 -16.97 18.50
C HIS A 12 -3.10 -16.81 17.71
N PRO A 13 -4.00 -15.89 18.08
CA PRO A 13 -5.13 -15.58 17.21
C PRO A 13 -4.59 -14.91 15.93
N PHE A 14 -4.68 -15.61 14.80
CA PHE A 14 -4.38 -15.03 13.49
C PHE A 14 -5.55 -14.11 13.10
N TYR A 15 -5.30 -12.80 13.07
CA TYR A 15 -6.27 -11.78 12.62
C TYR A 15 -6.07 -11.44 11.13
N LEU A 16 -6.07 -12.44 10.27
CA LEU A 16 -6.09 -12.22 8.83
C LEU A 16 -7.54 -12.18 8.34
N PHE A 17 -7.97 -11.01 7.88
CA PHE A 17 -9.29 -10.84 7.27
C PHE A 17 -9.12 -10.73 5.76
N TRP A 18 -9.79 -11.63 5.03
CA TRP A 18 -9.95 -11.49 3.59
C TRP A 18 -11.29 -10.83 3.31
N LEU A 19 -11.26 -9.59 2.80
CA LEU A 19 -12.45 -8.84 2.44
C LEU A 19 -12.61 -8.90 0.93
N ASP A 20 -13.67 -9.54 0.46
CA ASP A 20 -13.98 -9.66 -0.96
C ASP A 20 -14.88 -8.50 -1.41
N ASN A 21 -14.57 -7.91 -2.55
CA ASN A 21 -15.33 -6.82 -3.19
C ASN A 21 -15.72 -5.67 -2.23
N VAL A 22 -14.73 -5.08 -1.57
CA VAL A 22 -14.91 -3.91 -0.68
C VAL A 22 -15.46 -2.73 -1.49
N THR A 23 -16.48 -2.05 -0.97
CA THR A 23 -17.01 -0.83 -1.60
C THR A 23 -16.03 0.33 -1.47
N ASP A 24 -16.16 1.35 -2.32
CA ASP A 24 -15.31 2.54 -2.25
C ASP A 24 -15.38 3.18 -0.84
N GLU A 25 -16.58 3.32 -0.27
CA GLU A 25 -16.73 3.86 1.09
C GLU A 25 -16.05 2.98 2.15
N GLY A 26 -16.10 1.66 1.97
CA GLY A 26 -15.42 0.70 2.85
C GLY A 26 -13.91 0.83 2.75
N LEU A 27 -13.38 1.03 1.54
CA LEU A 27 -11.96 1.22 1.30
C LEU A 27 -11.46 2.51 1.97
N VAL A 28 -12.22 3.61 1.89
CA VAL A 28 -11.92 4.85 2.63
C VAL A 28 -11.84 4.61 4.13
N GLN A 29 -12.78 3.85 4.70
CA GLN A 29 -12.77 3.52 6.13
C GLN A 29 -11.56 2.67 6.52
N LEU A 30 -11.16 1.72 5.66
CA LEU A 30 -9.97 0.89 5.89
C LEU A 30 -8.69 1.73 5.88
N TYR A 31 -8.54 2.65 4.92
CA TYR A 31 -7.42 3.58 4.91
C TYR A 31 -7.41 4.43 6.19
N ALA A 32 -8.55 5.01 6.56
CA ALA A 32 -8.64 5.84 7.77
C ALA A 32 -8.24 5.07 9.04
N ALA A 33 -8.63 3.80 9.16
CA ALA A 33 -8.43 2.98 10.35
C ALA A 33 -7.07 2.26 10.41
N CYS A 34 -6.38 2.06 9.29
CA CYS A 34 -5.13 1.31 9.29
C CYS A 34 -3.95 2.14 9.82
N THR A 35 -2.93 1.44 10.32
CA THR A 35 -1.62 2.02 10.68
C THR A 35 -0.77 2.29 9.44
N GLY A 36 -0.98 1.55 8.36
CA GLY A 36 -0.22 1.64 7.12
C GLY A 36 -0.60 0.55 6.15
N VAL A 37 0.00 0.58 4.96
CA VAL A 37 -0.31 -0.33 3.86
C VAL A 37 0.96 -1.07 3.42
N ILE A 38 0.81 -2.35 3.10
CA ILE A 38 1.89 -3.16 2.55
C ILE A 38 1.60 -3.43 1.08
N ALA A 39 2.42 -2.89 0.18
CA ALA A 39 2.33 -3.10 -1.27
C ALA A 39 3.36 -4.17 -1.69
N ALA A 40 3.02 -5.46 -1.51
CA ALA A 40 3.94 -6.58 -1.71
C ALA A 40 3.97 -7.15 -3.14
N SER A 41 3.30 -6.50 -4.11
CA SER A 41 3.20 -6.91 -5.51
C SER A 41 4.56 -7.17 -6.15
N HIS A 42 4.65 -8.18 -7.03
CA HIS A 42 5.86 -8.46 -7.80
C HIS A 42 5.99 -7.61 -9.06
N ALA A 43 4.86 -7.11 -9.56
CA ALA A 43 4.77 -6.23 -10.72
C ALA A 43 3.54 -5.34 -10.56
N GLU A 44 3.64 -4.10 -11.03
CA GLU A 44 2.58 -3.09 -10.96
C GLU A 44 2.57 -2.24 -12.21
N GLY A 45 1.43 -1.60 -12.46
CA GLY A 45 1.26 -0.60 -13.51
C GLY A 45 1.77 0.75 -13.03
N PHE A 46 0.90 1.55 -12.40
CA PHE A 46 1.26 2.88 -11.88
C PHE A 46 1.45 2.91 -10.35
N GLY A 47 0.89 1.92 -9.63
CA GLY A 47 0.90 1.93 -8.17
C GLY A 47 -0.19 2.80 -7.54
N LEU A 48 -1.39 2.87 -8.15
CA LEU A 48 -2.52 3.61 -7.58
C LEU A 48 -2.84 3.23 -6.12
N PRO A 49 -2.85 1.95 -5.69
CA PRO A 49 -3.11 1.61 -4.29
C PRO A 49 -2.10 2.20 -3.30
N LEU A 50 -0.84 2.35 -3.72
CA LEU A 50 0.23 3.00 -2.95
C LEU A 50 -0.06 4.50 -2.82
N LEU A 51 -0.40 5.15 -3.93
CA LEU A 51 -0.69 6.59 -3.96
C LEU A 51 -1.96 6.95 -3.20
N GLU A 52 -2.99 6.11 -3.28
CA GLU A 52 -4.21 6.23 -2.50
C GLU A 52 -3.90 6.17 -1.00
N ALA A 53 -3.11 5.18 -0.56
CA ALA A 53 -2.69 5.05 0.83
C ALA A 53 -1.98 6.32 1.34
N LEU A 54 -0.97 6.78 0.58
CA LEU A 54 -0.25 8.01 0.89
C LEU A 54 -1.17 9.24 0.89
N GLY A 55 -2.14 9.29 -0.03
CA GLY A 55 -3.19 10.31 -0.11
C GLY A 55 -4.11 10.35 1.12
N TYR A 56 -4.26 9.24 1.83
CA TYR A 56 -4.92 9.17 3.15
C TYR A 56 -3.96 9.35 4.33
N GLY A 57 -2.72 9.78 4.07
CA GLY A 57 -1.68 9.99 5.08
C GLY A 57 -1.13 8.69 5.66
N LYS A 58 -1.32 7.55 4.97
CA LYS A 58 -0.94 6.24 5.49
C LYS A 58 0.44 5.84 4.97
N PRO A 59 1.41 5.50 5.85
CA PRO A 59 2.71 5.02 5.43
C PRO A 59 2.55 3.75 4.60
N VAL A 60 3.47 3.56 3.65
CA VAL A 60 3.50 2.39 2.80
C VAL A 60 4.84 1.67 2.94
N LEU A 61 4.77 0.36 3.17
CA LEU A 61 5.89 -0.56 2.97
C LEU A 61 5.71 -1.28 1.63
N ALA A 62 6.52 -0.94 0.64
CA ALA A 62 6.42 -1.46 -0.71
C ALA A 62 7.57 -2.42 -1.04
N ARG A 63 7.34 -3.35 -1.96
CA ARG A 63 8.42 -4.11 -2.58
C ARG A 63 9.30 -3.16 -3.38
N ASP A 64 10.61 -3.30 -3.30
CA ASP A 64 11.56 -2.54 -4.11
C ASP A 64 11.46 -2.95 -5.59
N ILE A 65 10.57 -2.31 -6.35
CA ILE A 65 10.38 -2.50 -7.79
C ILE A 65 10.50 -1.16 -8.52
N PRO A 66 11.04 -1.12 -9.76
CA PRO A 66 11.37 0.13 -10.45
C PRO A 66 10.22 1.15 -10.53
N VAL A 67 8.99 0.67 -10.70
CA VAL A 67 7.85 1.56 -10.92
C VAL A 67 7.49 2.40 -9.69
N PHE A 68 7.73 1.91 -8.48
CA PHE A 68 7.47 2.68 -7.26
C PHE A 68 8.49 3.79 -7.02
N HIS A 69 9.66 3.74 -7.66
CA HIS A 69 10.66 4.80 -7.63
C HIS A 69 10.38 5.93 -8.61
N THR A 70 9.33 5.82 -9.44
CA THR A 70 8.95 6.88 -10.39
C THR A 70 8.47 8.14 -9.66
N LEU A 71 8.02 8.00 -8.40
CA LEU A 71 7.51 9.08 -7.57
C LEU A 71 8.27 9.08 -6.25
N GLU A 72 8.95 10.19 -5.95
CA GLU A 72 9.57 10.40 -4.65
C GLU A 72 8.48 10.87 -3.67
N CYS A 73 7.96 9.96 -2.85
CA CYS A 73 6.93 10.28 -1.87
C CYS A 73 7.43 10.09 -0.44
N GLU A 74 7.10 11.03 0.44
CA GLU A 74 7.26 10.84 1.88
C GLU A 74 6.38 9.68 2.37
N GLY A 75 6.82 8.97 3.42
CA GLY A 75 6.08 7.86 3.98
C GLY A 75 6.17 6.54 3.21
N LEU A 76 6.94 6.49 2.13
CA LEU A 76 7.23 5.26 1.37
C LEU A 76 8.54 4.63 1.86
N THR A 77 8.46 3.38 2.33
CA THR A 77 9.61 2.55 2.71
C THR A 77 9.64 1.30 1.84
N TYR A 78 10.83 0.78 1.55
CA TYR A 78 11.00 -0.39 0.69
C TYR A 78 11.53 -1.60 1.45
N PHE A 79 11.08 -2.79 1.05
CA PHE A 79 11.74 -4.06 1.38
C PHE A 79 12.32 -4.71 0.12
N PRO A 80 13.34 -5.58 0.24
CA PRO A 80 14.07 -6.11 -0.92
C PRO A 80 13.19 -6.79 -1.97
N GLN A 81 13.48 -6.56 -3.25
CA GLN A 81 12.73 -7.11 -4.38
C GLN A 81 12.53 -8.64 -4.31
N PHE A 82 13.58 -9.36 -3.89
CA PHE A 82 13.61 -10.82 -3.79
C PHE A 82 13.57 -11.31 -2.34
N ALA A 83 12.91 -10.57 -1.44
CA ALA A 83 12.74 -10.99 -0.06
C ALA A 83 11.99 -12.32 0.06
N ASP A 84 12.53 -13.23 0.88
CA ASP A 84 11.81 -14.39 1.37
C ASP A 84 10.83 -14.01 2.49
N ALA A 85 10.06 -14.98 2.98
CA ALA A 85 9.07 -14.75 4.04
C ALA A 85 9.69 -14.21 5.34
N SER A 86 10.90 -14.68 5.69
CA SER A 86 11.61 -14.24 6.91
C SER A 86 12.03 -12.78 6.79
N THR A 87 12.60 -12.42 5.65
CA THR A 87 13.05 -11.05 5.35
C THR A 87 11.88 -10.09 5.30
N LEU A 88 10.75 -10.49 4.70
CA LEU A 88 9.53 -9.68 4.69
C LEU A 88 8.97 -9.48 6.10
N ALA A 89 8.91 -10.53 6.92
CA ALA A 89 8.43 -10.43 8.30
C ALA A 89 9.30 -9.47 9.15
N GLN A 90 10.63 -9.55 8.99
CA GLN A 90 11.54 -8.62 9.66
C GLN A 90 11.36 -7.18 9.17
N SER A 91 11.17 -6.99 7.86
CA SER A 91 10.94 -5.68 7.26
C SER A 91 9.66 -5.05 7.78
N ILE A 92 8.57 -5.82 7.89
CA ILE A 92 7.31 -5.36 8.48
C ILE A 92 7.51 -4.96 9.93
N SER A 93 8.23 -5.77 10.72
CA SER A 93 8.45 -5.50 12.15
C SER A 93 9.24 -4.22 12.36
N ASN A 94 10.36 -4.06 11.64
CA ASN A 94 11.18 -2.85 11.69
C ASN A 94 10.42 -1.61 11.20
N TRP A 95 9.60 -1.77 10.17
CA TRP A 95 8.80 -0.68 9.63
C TRP A 95 7.72 -0.23 10.62
N LEU A 96 7.03 -1.15 11.30
CA LEU A 96 6.04 -0.80 12.32
C LEU A 96 6.63 0.02 13.47
N GLU A 97 7.90 -0.22 13.82
CA GLU A 97 8.61 0.58 14.83
C GLU A 97 9.02 1.98 14.32
N SER A 98 9.16 2.15 13.00
CA SER A 98 9.58 3.40 12.37
C SER A 98 8.43 4.30 11.94
N VAL A 99 7.22 3.75 11.79
CA VAL A 99 6.01 4.49 11.42
C VAL A 99 5.75 5.63 12.41
N ARG A 100 5.62 6.85 11.87
CA ARG A 100 5.27 8.06 12.60
C ARG A 100 4.13 8.78 11.89
N GLU A 101 3.27 9.42 12.66
CA GLU A 101 2.19 10.29 12.19
C GLU A 101 2.61 11.78 12.31
N PRO A 102 2.16 12.68 11.40
CA PRO A 102 1.55 12.45 10.10
C PRO A 102 2.55 12.58 8.93
N ILE A 103 2.24 11.96 7.80
CA ILE A 103 2.98 12.08 6.53
C ILE A 103 2.40 13.23 5.70
N THR A 104 3.26 13.99 5.01
CA THR A 104 2.81 15.01 4.07
C THR A 104 2.20 14.36 2.83
N LEU A 105 1.01 14.79 2.45
CA LEU A 105 0.34 14.27 1.25
C LEU A 105 1.13 14.66 0.00
N PRO A 106 1.43 13.71 -0.92
CA PRO A 106 2.00 14.07 -2.21
C PRO A 106 0.96 14.84 -3.03
N GLU A 107 1.38 15.91 -3.70
CA GLU A 107 0.55 16.55 -4.73
C GLU A 107 0.53 15.65 -5.97
N LEU A 108 -0.61 14.98 -6.19
CA LEU A 108 -0.79 14.10 -7.35
C LEU A 108 -1.55 14.81 -8.47
N PRO A 109 -1.21 14.51 -9.74
CA PRO A 109 -1.98 15.01 -10.86
C PRO A 109 -3.39 14.40 -10.82
N THR A 110 -4.38 15.25 -11.08
CA THR A 110 -5.76 14.79 -11.28
C THR A 110 -5.90 14.05 -12.61
N TRP A 111 -6.94 13.23 -12.75
CA TRP A 111 -7.30 12.65 -14.04
C TRP A 111 -7.48 13.71 -15.14
N ARG A 112 -8.04 14.87 -14.78
CA ARG A 112 -8.21 15.99 -15.71
C ARG A 112 -6.88 16.54 -16.19
N SER A 113 -5.94 16.80 -15.29
CA SER A 113 -4.62 17.34 -15.66
C SER A 113 -3.81 16.33 -16.48
N THR A 114 -3.87 15.04 -16.13
CA THR A 114 -3.19 13.99 -16.91
C THR A 114 -3.80 13.86 -18.31
N ALA A 115 -5.13 13.88 -18.43
CA ALA A 115 -5.80 13.85 -19.73
C ALA A 115 -5.41 15.06 -20.60
N GLN A 116 -5.35 16.26 -20.01
CA GLN A 116 -4.93 17.48 -20.69
C GLN A 116 -3.48 17.39 -21.18
N ALA A 117 -2.57 16.92 -20.32
CA ALA A 117 -1.16 16.76 -20.68
C ALA A 117 -0.96 15.76 -21.84
N ILE A 118 -1.74 14.67 -21.87
CA ILE A 118 -1.70 13.71 -22.98
C ILE A 118 -2.16 14.37 -24.29
N ILE A 119 -3.25 15.14 -24.27
CA ILE A 119 -3.77 15.86 -25.44
C ILE A 119 -2.72 16.82 -26.00
N GLU A 120 -2.06 17.58 -25.12
CA GLU A 120 -1.01 18.53 -25.48
C GLU A 120 0.23 17.85 -26.08
N ALA A 121 0.58 16.64 -25.62
CA ALA A 121 1.75 15.91 -26.11
C ALA A 121 1.56 15.28 -27.50
N VAL A 122 0.31 15.10 -27.96
CA VAL A 122 -0.01 14.46 -29.25
C VAL A 122 -0.57 15.41 -30.30
N SER A 123 -0.78 16.68 -29.94
CA SER A 123 -1.24 17.75 -30.84
C SER A 123 -0.07 18.48 -31.48
#